data_AF-A0A443SDB0-F1
#
_entry.id   AF-A0A443SDB0-F1
#
_cell.length_a   1.000
_cell.length_b   1.000
_cell.length_c   1.000
_cell.angle_alpha   90.00
_cell.angle_beta   90.00
_cell.angle_gamma   90.00
#
_symmetry.space_group_name_H-M   'P 1'
#
loop_
_entity.id
_entity.type
_entity.pdbx_description
1 polymer ?
#
loop_
_entity_poly.entity_id
_entity_poly.type
_entity_poly.pdbx_seq_one_letter_code
_entity_poly.pdbx_strand_id
1 'polypeptide(L)'
;MHNAYGYFATPGYPGFYPKLNCSWSIEADEGQTIQLSVLDADIKPPKVVELVKQRGYGNYQPRTVCIDALTASEETGKLFTICGNSLQNLQTIRTESNRLNISFESSDFSPTRGVLLRYFDSNCVHVSVEGCQTLPAPRKGHLVYRNGSQALYTCCKNHVFEDTKELTKYLYCLHGVQWNATLTQCIRK
;
A
#
# COMPACT_ATOMS: atom_id res chain seq x y z
N MET A 1 22.18 -4.05 11.31
CA MET A 1 22.10 -4.26 9.85
C MET A 1 20.67 -4.72 9.56
N HIS A 2 19.76 -3.82 9.16
CA HIS A 2 18.35 -4.17 8.91
C HIS A 2 18.01 -3.86 7.45
N ASN A 3 17.52 -4.90 6.74
CA ASN A 3 17.22 -4.84 5.33
C ASN A 3 15.93 -4.05 5.09
N ALA A 4 15.94 -3.23 4.03
CA ALA A 4 14.91 -2.25 3.75
C ALA A 4 13.60 -2.83 3.20
N TYR A 5 13.50 -4.13 2.86
CA TYR A 5 12.33 -4.70 2.16
C TYR A 5 11.88 -6.10 2.65
N GLY A 6 10.64 -6.51 2.34
CA GLY A 6 10.01 -7.80 2.69
C GLY A 6 9.22 -8.44 1.53
N TYR A 7 8.77 -9.69 1.67
CA TYR A 7 8.09 -10.43 0.60
C TYR A 7 6.83 -11.14 1.09
N PHE A 8 5.76 -11.07 0.31
CA PHE A 8 4.57 -11.92 0.48
C PHE A 8 4.53 -12.94 -0.65
N ALA A 9 4.17 -14.17 -0.32
CA ALA A 9 3.91 -15.18 -1.31
C ALA A 9 2.64 -15.96 -0.96
N THR A 10 1.98 -16.49 -1.97
CA THR A 10 0.90 -17.45 -1.74
C THR A 10 1.43 -18.68 -1.01
N PRO A 11 0.64 -19.30 -0.11
CA PRO A 11 1.03 -20.55 0.54
C PRO A 11 1.45 -21.60 -0.50
N GLY A 12 2.67 -22.14 -0.35
CA GLY A 12 3.22 -23.16 -1.24
C GLY A 12 3.98 -22.65 -2.47
N TYR A 13 4.15 -21.33 -2.63
CA TYR A 13 5.02 -20.75 -3.67
C TYR A 13 6.47 -21.28 -3.56
N PRO A 14 7.18 -21.59 -4.67
CA PRO A 14 6.74 -21.53 -6.07
C PRO A 14 6.18 -22.86 -6.60
N GLY A 15 5.57 -23.71 -5.77
CA GLY A 15 5.09 -25.03 -6.14
C GLY A 15 3.62 -25.07 -6.57
N PHE A 16 2.72 -24.96 -5.61
CA PHE A 16 1.27 -25.05 -5.81
C PHE A 16 0.56 -24.20 -4.75
N TYR A 17 -0.72 -23.90 -4.96
CA TYR A 17 -1.56 -23.31 -3.94
C TYR A 17 -2.86 -24.12 -3.74
N PRO A 18 -3.34 -24.31 -2.49
CA PRO A 18 -4.61 -24.98 -2.22
C PRO A 18 -5.81 -24.03 -2.46
N LYS A 19 -7.02 -24.48 -2.14
CA LYS A 19 -8.17 -23.59 -1.96
C LYS A 19 -7.92 -22.68 -0.75
N LEU A 20 -7.86 -21.37 -0.96
CA LEU A 20 -7.65 -20.39 0.10
C LEU A 20 -8.28 -19.04 -0.22
N ASN A 21 -8.60 -18.30 0.84
CA ASN A 21 -8.98 -16.91 0.78
C ASN A 21 -8.08 -16.17 1.75
N CYS A 22 -7.05 -15.52 1.20
CA CYS A 22 -6.10 -14.74 1.97
C CYS A 22 -6.34 -13.26 1.70
N SER A 23 -6.30 -12.47 2.77
CA SER A 23 -6.32 -11.03 2.68
C SER A 23 -5.21 -10.42 3.53
N TRP A 24 -4.60 -9.38 3.00
CA TRP A 24 -3.59 -8.57 3.65
C TRP A 24 -4.06 -7.12 3.60
N SER A 25 -4.01 -6.43 4.73
CA SER A 25 -4.25 -4.99 4.80
C SER A 25 -2.96 -4.30 5.22
N ILE A 26 -2.58 -3.29 4.46
CA ILE A 26 -1.40 -2.49 4.68
C ILE A 26 -1.89 -1.08 4.97
N GLU A 27 -1.47 -0.53 6.11
CA GLU A 27 -1.84 0.81 6.55
C GLU A 27 -0.58 1.63 6.81
N ALA A 28 -0.57 2.83 6.26
CA ALA A 28 0.44 3.86 6.46
C ALA A 28 -0.15 5.05 7.24
N ASP A 29 0.70 5.97 7.69
CA ASP A 29 0.20 7.18 8.35
C ASP A 29 -0.59 8.06 7.37
N GLU A 30 -1.40 8.97 7.90
CA GLU A 30 -2.35 9.79 7.13
C GLU A 30 -1.88 10.35 5.77
N GLY A 31 -1.14 11.43 5.59
CA GLY A 31 -0.79 11.97 4.24
C GLY A 31 0.17 11.14 3.36
N GLN A 32 0.21 9.82 3.47
CA GLN A 32 1.28 8.95 3.01
C GLN A 32 0.71 7.86 2.07
N THR A 33 1.40 7.47 0.99
CA THR A 33 0.87 6.55 -0.06
C THR A 33 1.71 5.30 -0.24
N ILE A 34 1.10 4.17 -0.58
CA ILE A 34 1.72 2.83 -0.61
C ILE A 34 2.09 2.41 -2.04
N GLN A 35 3.31 1.90 -2.24
CA GLN A 35 3.69 1.22 -3.49
C GLN A 35 3.71 -0.30 -3.31
N LEU A 36 3.17 -1.03 -4.30
CA LEU A 36 3.21 -2.49 -4.36
C LEU A 36 3.80 -2.96 -5.70
N SER A 37 4.73 -3.91 -5.64
CA SER A 37 5.30 -4.55 -6.85
C SER A 37 4.97 -6.04 -6.89
N VAL A 38 4.39 -6.48 -8.01
CA VAL A 38 4.20 -7.90 -8.35
C VAL A 38 5.47 -8.41 -9.02
N LEU A 39 6.16 -9.38 -8.40
CA LEU A 39 7.44 -9.90 -8.89
C LEU A 39 7.30 -11.20 -9.68
N ASP A 40 6.34 -12.05 -9.31
CA ASP A 40 5.98 -13.26 -10.06
C ASP A 40 4.47 -13.49 -9.91
N ALA A 41 3.84 -13.95 -10.98
CA ALA A 41 2.42 -14.28 -11.01
C ALA A 41 2.15 -15.41 -12.02
N ASP A 42 1.83 -16.58 -11.47
CA ASP A 42 1.42 -17.78 -12.20
C ASP A 42 0.18 -18.37 -11.50
N ILE A 43 -0.96 -17.80 -11.85
CA ILE A 43 -2.27 -18.13 -11.29
C ILE A 43 -3.02 -18.93 -12.36
N LYS A 44 -4.01 -19.74 -11.95
CA LYS A 44 -4.92 -20.42 -12.87
C LYS A 44 -5.43 -19.46 -13.97
N PRO A 45 -5.38 -19.86 -15.26
CA PRO A 45 -5.76 -18.99 -16.36
C PRO A 45 -7.25 -18.66 -16.32
N PRO A 46 -7.65 -17.53 -16.90
CA PRO A 46 -9.06 -17.14 -16.95
C PRO A 46 -9.85 -18.13 -17.81
N LYS A 47 -11.10 -18.41 -17.43
CA LYS A 47 -11.99 -19.30 -18.19
C LYS A 47 -13.03 -18.49 -18.96
N VAL A 48 -13.28 -18.89 -20.21
CA VAL A 48 -14.41 -18.38 -20.98
C VAL A 48 -15.68 -18.96 -20.37
N VAL A 49 -16.54 -18.09 -19.84
CA VAL A 49 -17.79 -18.51 -19.20
C VAL A 49 -19.00 -18.34 -20.11
N GLU A 50 -18.97 -17.35 -21.00
CA GLU A 50 -20.09 -17.02 -21.86
C GLU A 50 -19.60 -16.49 -23.21
N LEU A 51 -20.38 -16.71 -24.27
CA LEU A 51 -20.23 -16.01 -25.53
C LEU A 51 -21.27 -14.89 -25.56
N VAL A 52 -20.82 -13.64 -25.42
CA VAL A 52 -21.71 -12.49 -25.38
C VAL A 52 -21.96 -11.99 -26.79
N LYS A 53 -23.23 -11.94 -27.18
CA LYS A 53 -23.64 -11.30 -28.43
C LYS A 53 -23.60 -9.78 -28.25
N GLN A 54 -22.66 -9.10 -28.90
CA GLN A 54 -22.65 -7.64 -28.89
C GLN A 54 -23.88 -7.09 -29.60
N ARG A 55 -24.43 -5.95 -29.14
CA ARG A 55 -25.59 -5.31 -29.78
C ARG A 55 -25.17 -4.81 -31.17
N GLY A 56 -25.75 -5.39 -32.24
CA GLY A 56 -25.51 -5.00 -33.64
C GLY A 56 -25.06 -6.16 -34.53
N TYR A 57 -24.41 -5.83 -35.65
CA TYR A 57 -23.77 -6.78 -36.56
C TYR A 57 -22.34 -7.04 -36.08
N GLY A 58 -22.18 -8.03 -35.20
CA GLY A 58 -20.90 -8.38 -34.61
C GLY A 58 -20.85 -9.84 -34.20
N ASN A 59 -19.65 -10.42 -34.30
CA ASN A 59 -19.38 -11.80 -33.87
C ASN A 59 -19.55 -11.95 -32.35
N TYR A 60 -19.87 -13.17 -31.91
CA TYR A 60 -19.88 -13.52 -30.48
C TYR A 60 -18.48 -13.30 -29.89
N GLN A 61 -18.41 -12.56 -28.78
CA GLN A 61 -17.16 -12.34 -28.06
C GLN A 61 -17.11 -13.21 -26.80
N PRO A 62 -16.00 -13.93 -26.55
CA PRO A 62 -15.86 -14.70 -25.33
C PRO A 62 -15.68 -13.76 -24.14
N ARG A 63 -16.55 -13.93 -23.14
CA ARG A 63 -16.41 -13.32 -21.83
C ARG A 63 -15.57 -14.25 -20.96
N THR A 64 -14.38 -13.78 -20.60
CA THR A 64 -13.42 -14.53 -19.80
C THR A 64 -13.40 -13.97 -18.38
N VAL A 65 -13.34 -14.85 -17.37
CA VAL A 65 -13.27 -14.47 -15.96
C VAL A 65 -12.16 -15.21 -15.24
N CYS A 66 -11.50 -14.53 -14.30
CA CYS A 66 -10.57 -15.16 -13.38
C CYS A 66 -11.36 -15.91 -12.30
N ILE A 67 -11.11 -17.21 -12.19
CA ILE A 67 -11.70 -18.02 -11.11
C ILE A 67 -10.85 -17.90 -9.85
N ASP A 68 -9.54 -18.00 -10.03
CA ASP A 68 -8.56 -17.67 -9.01
C ASP A 68 -7.95 -16.33 -9.37
N ALA A 69 -7.78 -15.44 -8.40
CA ALA A 69 -7.36 -14.07 -8.67
C ALA A 69 -6.59 -13.44 -7.52
N LEU A 70 -5.58 -12.64 -7.87
CA LEU A 70 -5.02 -11.63 -6.99
C LEU A 70 -5.69 -10.29 -7.28
N THR A 71 -6.22 -9.65 -6.25
CA THR A 71 -6.85 -8.33 -6.33
C THR A 71 -6.15 -7.36 -5.38
N ALA A 72 -5.88 -6.16 -5.86
CA ALA A 72 -5.48 -5.03 -5.02
C ALA A 72 -6.54 -3.93 -5.11
N SER A 73 -6.86 -3.32 -3.97
CA SER A 73 -7.89 -2.27 -3.86
C SER A 73 -7.55 -1.28 -2.75
N GLU A 74 -8.00 -0.05 -2.94
CA GLU A 74 -7.98 1.02 -1.95
C GLU A 74 -9.40 1.56 -1.75
N GLU A 75 -9.58 2.62 -0.96
CA GLU A 75 -10.89 3.19 -0.64
C GLU A 75 -11.64 3.73 -1.88
N THR A 76 -10.90 4.24 -2.88
CA THR A 76 -11.46 4.76 -4.13
C THR A 76 -11.97 3.65 -5.06
N GLY A 77 -11.48 2.43 -4.89
CA GLY A 77 -11.89 1.27 -5.67
C GLY A 77 -10.79 0.24 -5.90
N LYS A 78 -11.03 -0.62 -6.88
CA LYS A 78 -10.14 -1.71 -7.25
C LYS A 78 -9.01 -1.17 -8.15
N LEU A 79 -7.78 -1.37 -7.72
CA LEU A 79 -6.57 -0.96 -8.45
C LEU A 79 -6.25 -1.95 -9.57
N PHE A 80 -6.29 -3.25 -9.28
CA PHE A 80 -6.16 -4.28 -10.31
C PHE A 80 -6.75 -5.62 -9.90
N THR A 81 -6.96 -6.47 -10.89
CA THR A 81 -7.18 -7.91 -10.72
C THR A 81 -6.42 -8.67 -11.79
N ILE A 82 -5.63 -9.66 -11.37
CA ILE A 82 -4.80 -10.47 -12.26
C ILE A 82 -5.04 -11.96 -12.03
N CYS A 83 -4.89 -12.73 -13.11
CA CYS A 83 -4.82 -14.19 -13.10
C CYS A 83 -4.02 -14.67 -14.33
N GLY A 84 -3.85 -15.98 -14.49
CA GLY A 84 -3.00 -16.53 -15.53
C GLY A 84 -1.50 -16.24 -15.31
N ASN A 85 -0.72 -16.51 -16.35
CA ASN A 85 0.71 -16.25 -16.41
C ASN A 85 0.97 -15.33 -17.60
N SER A 86 1.19 -14.04 -17.32
CA SER A 86 1.36 -13.00 -18.32
C SER A 86 2.32 -11.94 -17.79
N LEU A 87 3.17 -11.40 -18.67
CA LEU A 87 4.06 -10.29 -18.32
C LEU A 87 3.29 -9.04 -17.87
N GLN A 88 2.05 -8.86 -18.33
CA GLN A 88 1.19 -7.75 -17.90
C GLN A 88 0.81 -7.84 -16.41
N ASN A 89 0.93 -9.02 -15.79
CA ASN A 89 0.71 -9.21 -14.37
C ASN A 89 1.85 -8.61 -13.52
N LEU A 90 3.04 -8.43 -14.11
CA LEU A 90 4.22 -7.88 -13.44
C LEU A 90 4.17 -6.35 -13.49
N GLN A 91 3.57 -5.76 -12.47
CA GLN A 91 3.38 -4.31 -12.40
C GLN A 91 3.75 -3.75 -11.03
N THR A 92 4.05 -2.45 -11.02
CA THR A 92 4.20 -1.67 -9.80
C THR A 92 3.10 -0.61 -9.78
N ILE A 93 2.30 -0.63 -8.73
CA ILE A 93 1.21 0.32 -8.51
C ILE A 93 1.51 1.20 -7.31
N ARG A 94 0.83 2.34 -7.25
CA ARG A 94 0.89 3.30 -6.16
C ARG A 94 -0.53 3.70 -5.77
N THR A 95 -0.82 3.70 -4.49
CA THR A 95 -2.13 4.12 -3.95
C THR A 95 -2.25 5.64 -3.90
N GLU A 96 -3.49 6.12 -3.90
CA GLU A 96 -3.82 7.51 -3.57
C GLU A 96 -4.15 7.67 -2.08
N SER A 97 -4.57 6.59 -1.41
CA SER A 97 -4.82 6.57 0.04
C SER A 97 -3.66 5.98 0.83
N ASN A 98 -3.75 6.06 2.16
CA ASN A 98 -2.83 5.43 3.10
C ASN A 98 -3.20 3.98 3.45
N ARG A 99 -4.17 3.37 2.76
CA ARG A 99 -4.62 2.00 3.03
C ARG A 99 -4.71 1.19 1.75
N LEU A 100 -3.98 0.08 1.71
CA LEU A 100 -4.00 -0.90 0.62
C LEU A 100 -4.52 -2.24 1.12
N ASN A 101 -5.54 -2.77 0.45
CA ASN A 101 -6.04 -4.12 0.67
C ASN A 101 -5.66 -5.01 -0.51
N ILE A 102 -5.05 -6.15 -0.19
CA ILE A 102 -4.65 -7.17 -1.15
C ILE A 102 -5.41 -8.45 -0.80
N SER A 103 -6.08 -9.06 -1.77
CA SER A 103 -6.72 -10.37 -1.58
C SER A 103 -6.28 -11.36 -2.65
N PHE A 104 -6.04 -12.60 -2.22
CA PHE A 104 -5.85 -13.73 -3.11
C PHE A 104 -6.91 -14.78 -2.81
N GLU A 105 -7.74 -15.07 -3.81
CA GLU A 105 -8.82 -16.04 -3.73
C GLU A 105 -8.57 -17.16 -4.73
N SER A 106 -8.60 -18.40 -4.25
CA SER A 106 -8.56 -19.60 -5.07
C SER A 106 -9.73 -20.52 -4.77
N SER A 107 -10.25 -21.13 -5.83
CA SER A 107 -11.44 -21.98 -5.79
C SER A 107 -11.15 -23.43 -5.39
N ASP A 108 -9.99 -23.97 -5.81
CA ASP A 108 -9.56 -25.34 -5.65
C ASP A 108 -8.02 -25.43 -5.57
N PHE A 109 -7.48 -26.65 -5.57
CA PHE A 109 -6.04 -26.89 -5.70
C PHE A 109 -5.57 -26.55 -7.12
N SER A 110 -4.51 -25.75 -7.23
CA SER A 110 -3.88 -25.41 -8.51
C SER A 110 -2.38 -25.75 -8.50
N PRO A 111 -1.89 -26.53 -9.47
CA PRO A 111 -0.47 -26.83 -9.64
C PRO A 111 0.27 -25.71 -10.40
N THR A 112 0.00 -24.45 -10.07
CA THR A 112 0.69 -23.28 -10.62
C THR A 112 1.48 -22.58 -9.52
N ARG A 113 2.53 -21.81 -9.88
CA ARG A 113 3.48 -21.31 -8.87
C ARG A 113 2.83 -20.39 -7.82
N GLY A 114 1.76 -19.69 -8.18
CA GLY A 114 1.09 -18.70 -7.33
C GLY A 114 1.65 -17.30 -7.55
N VAL A 115 1.75 -16.50 -6.50
CA VAL A 115 2.28 -15.13 -6.60
C VAL A 115 3.43 -14.87 -5.62
N LEU A 116 4.36 -14.02 -6.06
CA LEU A 116 5.38 -13.41 -5.21
C LEU A 116 5.26 -11.89 -5.33
N LEU A 117 4.98 -11.25 -4.21
CA LEU A 117 4.90 -9.81 -4.04
C LEU A 117 6.09 -9.37 -3.20
N ARG A 118 6.65 -8.20 -3.51
CA ARG A 118 7.61 -7.54 -2.63
C ARG A 118 6.97 -6.30 -2.05
N TYR A 119 7.04 -6.20 -0.73
CA TYR A 119 6.71 -5.02 0.05
C TYR A 119 7.96 -4.59 0.82
N PHE A 120 7.88 -3.63 1.73
CA PHE A 120 9.04 -3.22 2.52
C PHE A 120 8.73 -3.29 4.04
N ASP A 121 9.53 -3.99 4.88
CA ASP A 121 9.45 -3.97 6.37
C ASP A 121 10.64 -4.64 7.11
N SER A 122 11.11 -4.02 8.21
CA SER A 122 11.31 -4.69 9.50
C SER A 122 11.39 -3.67 10.66
N ASN A 123 10.35 -3.68 11.52
CA ASN A 123 10.12 -2.93 12.77
C ASN A 123 9.65 -1.47 12.66
N CYS A 124 8.36 -1.36 12.31
CA CYS A 124 7.59 -0.24 11.79
C CYS A 124 7.58 -0.30 10.26
N VAL A 125 6.41 -0.69 9.75
CA VAL A 125 6.05 -0.82 8.34
C VAL A 125 6.59 0.38 7.56
N HIS A 126 7.77 0.22 6.98
CA HIS A 126 8.22 1.06 5.90
C HIS A 126 7.96 0.30 4.62
N VAL A 127 6.68 0.16 4.27
CA VAL A 127 6.26 0.17 2.86
C VAL A 127 6.93 1.39 2.22
N SER A 128 7.18 1.46 0.91
CA SER A 128 7.68 2.71 0.31
C SER A 128 6.55 3.72 0.34
N VAL A 129 6.36 4.27 1.53
CA VAL A 129 5.33 5.21 1.86
C VAL A 129 5.91 6.55 1.51
N GLU A 130 5.53 7.10 0.37
CA GLU A 130 5.99 8.43 0.05
C GLU A 130 5.24 9.44 0.92
N GLY A 131 6.01 10.34 1.54
CA GLY A 131 5.56 11.21 2.60
C GLY A 131 6.22 10.82 3.92
N CYS A 132 6.50 11.80 4.77
CA CYS A 132 7.27 11.57 5.99
C CYS A 132 6.37 11.07 7.11
N GLN A 133 6.86 10.12 7.92
CA GLN A 133 6.12 9.54 9.05
C GLN A 133 5.61 10.62 10.01
N THR A 134 4.40 10.45 10.55
CA THR A 134 3.85 11.41 11.53
C THR A 134 4.65 11.32 12.83
N LEU A 135 5.30 12.43 13.21
CA LEU A 135 6.02 12.48 14.47
C LEU A 135 5.04 12.55 15.66
N PRO A 136 5.39 11.97 16.83
CA PRO A 136 4.55 12.09 18.01
C PRO A 136 4.45 13.55 18.46
N ALA A 137 3.25 13.95 18.93
CA ALA A 137 3.04 15.27 19.46
C ALA A 137 3.99 15.54 20.66
N PRO A 138 4.63 16.72 20.73
CA PRO A 138 5.52 17.07 21.82
C PRO A 138 4.75 17.20 23.14
N ARG A 139 5.41 16.95 24.27
CA ARG A 139 4.78 17.10 25.60
C ARG A 139 4.30 18.55 25.77
N LYS A 140 3.00 18.73 26.07
CA LYS A 140 2.30 20.04 26.11
C LYS A 140 2.26 20.77 24.76
N GLY A 141 2.17 20.02 23.67
CA GLY A 141 1.80 20.52 22.36
C GLY A 141 0.90 19.52 21.65
N HIS A 142 0.50 19.86 20.44
CA HIS A 142 -0.32 19.01 19.58
C HIS A 142 0.00 19.25 18.10
N LEU A 143 -0.35 18.26 17.28
CA LEU A 143 -0.39 18.38 15.84
C LEU A 143 -1.63 19.18 15.44
N VAL A 144 -1.46 20.24 14.67
CA VAL A 144 -2.56 21.07 14.17
C VAL A 144 -3.10 20.49 12.86
N TYR A 145 -2.23 20.23 11.90
CA TYR A 145 -2.56 19.55 10.66
C TYR A 145 -1.32 18.91 10.03
N ARG A 146 -1.56 17.92 9.15
CA ARG A 146 -0.54 17.24 8.36
C ARG A 146 -1.08 16.96 6.95
N ASN A 147 -0.20 17.02 5.96
CA ASN A 147 -0.40 16.38 4.65
C ASN A 147 0.89 15.67 4.22
N GLY A 148 0.96 15.16 2.99
CA GLY A 148 2.13 14.41 2.51
C GLY A 148 3.44 15.20 2.39
N SER A 149 3.39 16.54 2.35
CA SER A 149 4.57 17.40 2.20
C SER A 149 4.90 18.24 3.43
N GLN A 150 3.95 18.49 4.33
CA GLN A 150 4.14 19.37 5.48
C GLN A 150 3.33 18.95 6.71
N ALA A 151 3.85 19.29 7.89
CA ALA A 151 3.16 19.14 9.17
C ALA A 151 3.32 20.41 10.03
N LEU A 152 2.27 20.80 10.74
CA LEU A 152 2.25 21.93 11.65
C LEU A 152 2.01 21.46 13.08
N TYR A 153 2.96 21.72 13.97
CA TYR A 153 2.82 21.48 15.41
C TYR A 153 2.73 22.80 16.16
N THR A 154 2.02 22.81 17.28
CA THR A 154 1.91 23.98 18.16
C THR A 154 1.97 23.60 19.62
N CYS A 155 2.57 24.47 20.43
CA CYS A 155 2.59 24.31 21.89
C CYS A 155 1.28 24.81 22.52
N CYS A 156 0.92 24.22 23.66
CA CYS A 156 -0.19 24.68 24.48
C CYS A 156 0.07 26.09 25.04
N LYS A 157 -0.98 26.74 25.58
CA LYS A 157 -0.89 28.09 26.14
C LYS A 157 0.32 28.26 27.09
N ASN A 158 1.02 29.39 26.94
CA ASN A 158 2.22 29.77 27.70
C ASN A 158 3.45 28.85 27.52
N HIS A 159 3.48 28.03 26.47
CA HIS A 159 4.66 27.23 26.14
C HIS A 159 5.17 27.56 24.73
N VAL A 160 6.47 27.33 24.52
CA VAL A 160 7.17 27.50 23.24
C VAL A 160 8.13 26.33 23.03
N PHE A 161 8.47 26.04 21.78
CA PHE A 161 9.45 25.00 21.45
C PHE A 161 10.82 25.35 22.04
N GLU A 162 11.49 24.34 22.60
CA GLU A 162 12.76 24.53 23.32
C GLU A 162 13.85 25.14 22.43
N ASP A 163 13.89 24.75 21.16
CA ASP A 163 14.94 25.13 20.22
C ASP A 163 14.65 26.44 19.47
N THR A 164 13.43 26.66 18.99
CA THR A 164 13.09 27.88 18.23
C THR A 164 12.58 29.02 19.13
N LYS A 165 12.13 28.72 20.35
CA LYS A 165 11.37 29.63 21.22
C LYS A 165 10.09 30.18 20.57
N GLU A 166 9.58 29.50 19.55
CA GLU A 166 8.33 29.85 18.87
C GLU A 166 7.17 29.00 19.40
N LEU A 167 5.94 29.50 19.21
CA LEU A 167 4.72 28.78 19.56
C LEU A 167 4.46 27.60 18.61
N THR A 168 4.77 27.79 17.33
CA THR A 168 4.46 26.89 16.23
C THR A 168 5.72 26.40 15.55
N LYS A 169 5.67 25.19 14.96
CA LYS A 169 6.76 24.64 14.16
C LYS A 169 6.23 23.99 12.89
N TYR A 170 6.77 24.43 11.76
CA TYR A 170 6.52 23.85 10.45
C TYR A 170 7.60 22.83 10.12
N LEU A 171 7.18 21.63 9.73
CA LEU A 171 8.06 20.60 9.20
C LEU A 171 7.72 20.37 7.74
N TYR A 172 8.75 20.26 6.90
CA TYR A 172 8.63 19.96 5.48
C TYR A 172 9.28 18.62 5.18
N CYS A 173 8.59 17.78 4.41
CA CYS A 173 9.07 16.47 4.00
C CYS A 173 10.01 16.61 2.80
N LEU A 174 11.29 16.38 3.02
CA LEU A 174 12.34 16.42 2.02
C LEU A 174 12.39 15.09 1.28
N HIS A 175 12.34 15.16 -0.06
CA HIS A 175 12.43 14.01 -0.96
C HIS A 175 11.46 12.87 -0.63
N GLY A 176 10.33 13.19 0.02
CA GLY A 176 9.30 12.21 0.39
C GLY A 176 9.69 11.24 1.51
N VAL A 177 10.83 11.42 2.18
CA VAL A 177 11.38 10.41 3.12
C VAL A 177 11.84 10.98 4.46
N GLN A 178 12.20 12.26 4.54
CA GLN A 178 12.79 12.83 5.76
C GLN A 178 12.25 14.21 6.10
N TRP A 179 11.91 14.46 7.37
CA TRP A 179 11.58 15.82 7.83
C TRP A 179 12.82 16.72 7.82
N ASN A 180 12.64 17.97 7.42
CA ASN A 180 13.69 18.99 7.45
C ASN A 180 14.17 19.37 8.86
N ALA A 181 13.39 19.06 9.90
CA ALA A 181 13.69 19.38 11.29
C ALA A 181 13.08 18.35 12.26
N THR A 182 13.56 18.36 13.51
CA THR A 182 13.07 17.50 14.60
C THR A 182 12.07 18.23 15.49
N LEU A 183 11.23 17.50 16.24
CA LEU A 183 10.37 18.08 17.28
C LEU A 183 11.04 18.00 18.65
N THR A 184 11.22 19.16 19.28
CA THR A 184 11.64 19.29 20.67
C THR A 184 10.42 19.47 21.58
N GLN A 185 10.61 19.33 22.88
CA GLN A 185 9.55 19.53 23.87
C GLN A 185 9.12 21.00 23.98
N CYS A 186 7.88 21.24 24.43
CA CYS A 186 7.38 22.56 24.73
C CYS A 186 7.77 22.97 26.16
N ILE A 187 8.54 24.05 26.31
CA ILE A 187 8.94 24.63 27.59
C ILE A 187 8.09 25.86 27.91
N ARG A 188 7.99 26.23 29.19
CA ARG A 188 7.25 27.43 29.59
C ARG A 188 7.97 28.69 29.08
N LYS A 189 7.20 29.61 28.50
CA LYS A 189 7.67 30.95 28.10
C LYS A 189 8.07 31.79 29.32
#